data_AF-A0AAW3SVE7-F1
#
_entry.id   AF-A0AAW3SVE7-F1
#
_cell.length_a   1.000
_cell.length_b   1.000
_cell.length_c   1.000
_cell.angle_alpha   90.00
_cell.angle_beta   90.00
_cell.angle_gamma   90.00
#
_symmetry.space_group_name_H-M   'P 1'
#
loop_
_entity.id
_entity.type
_entity.pdbx_description
1 polymer ?
#
loop_
_entity_poly.entity_id
_entity_poly.type
_entity_poly.pdbx_seq_one_letter_code
_entity_poly.pdbx_strand_id
1 'polypeptide(L)'
;MKKLIDLKENLIPFIAEKTPSTVIWKNKSLPLDSEAIKSSTSYLISESEKISIFTGRELSHNEKIFYAERYGGGAISYNGGGSRCGFDGTWQVKGIGANPLLGQGSVHIDGELTLTEAIREVLWGSVMEKLLPFGAVPTIALLLTDKYPDGRVNPGVLSFPLALLVRKPAIRPAHFCRAPYYRCHESMRSQKHDAERIENVIGEVINCLPQPIEITENQWLNMPKDEKAICGLAELSKRLATQIAFCQSRHLSIMSSPSNCDMEGRFLDFHGVTSIFPTERQEPGSSFVQLARSNEDPPLLLQGLLDICFYLYKYKFDSTFLFSAQKTISETFNYNYNKTYWIESLCIAGFEREFLHSIYSNPDYASIGTDCQKIINMSPGIFSLKLGICQAGEHPAIPMLYNLIEESGSLINNSSQNKKMVKTHSNSASEKFKYLCHDYFNYKSSSSESIKDVIGKMKLELSRRLQARKFMERKSIQHEILELGKNINEISKNIEEYESQFVKKTLNILK
;
A
#
# COMPACT_ATOMS: atom_id res chain seq x y z
N MET A 1 12.05 4.93 19.89
CA MET A 1 10.95 4.13 19.31
C MET A 1 11.24 2.66 19.52
N LYS A 2 10.22 1.87 19.88
CA LYS A 2 10.35 0.43 20.18
C LYS A 2 10.71 -0.38 18.92
N LYS A 3 11.50 -1.45 19.06
CA LYS A 3 11.91 -2.35 17.96
C LYS A 3 11.11 -3.65 17.99
N LEU A 4 11.02 -4.34 16.85
CA LEU A 4 10.28 -5.61 16.75
C LEU A 4 10.79 -6.67 17.74
N ILE A 5 12.10 -6.73 17.96
CA ILE A 5 12.73 -7.65 18.92
C ILE A 5 12.24 -7.45 20.36
N ASP A 6 11.69 -6.28 20.68
CA ASP A 6 11.16 -5.98 22.01
C ASP A 6 9.75 -6.55 22.24
N LEU A 7 9.08 -7.05 21.18
CA LEU A 7 7.75 -7.69 21.25
C LEU A 7 7.89 -9.21 21.41
N LYS A 8 8.54 -9.67 22.47
CA LYS A 8 8.88 -11.09 22.70
C LYS A 8 7.68 -12.03 22.61
N GLU A 9 6.52 -11.62 23.13
CA GLU A 9 5.26 -12.38 23.08
C GLU A 9 4.77 -12.66 21.63
N ASN A 10 5.28 -11.88 20.67
CA ASN A 10 4.97 -12.02 19.25
C ASN A 10 6.00 -12.84 18.49
N LEU A 11 7.07 -13.34 19.11
CA LEU A 11 8.17 -14.00 18.39
C LEU A 11 8.21 -15.48 18.73
N ILE A 12 8.00 -16.33 17.73
CA ILE A 12 8.13 -17.79 17.86
C ILE A 12 9.42 -18.24 17.20
N PRO A 13 10.37 -18.81 17.95
CA PRO A 13 11.65 -19.23 17.39
C PRO A 13 11.49 -20.49 16.53
N PHE A 14 12.20 -20.55 15.42
CA PHE A 14 12.31 -21.72 14.55
C PHE A 14 13.72 -21.77 13.94
N ILE A 15 14.11 -22.94 13.43
CA ILE A 15 15.42 -23.14 12.79
C ILE A 15 15.27 -23.02 11.28
N ALA A 16 16.26 -22.39 10.65
CA ALA A 16 16.50 -22.50 9.22
C ALA A 16 17.95 -22.89 8.95
N GLU A 17 18.18 -23.55 7.83
CA GLU A 17 19.47 -24.05 7.38
C GLU A 17 20.03 -23.16 6.26
N LYS A 18 21.35 -22.99 6.25
CA LYS A 18 22.04 -22.19 5.26
C LYS A 18 21.84 -22.78 3.87
N THR A 19 21.46 -21.93 2.90
CA THR A 19 21.27 -22.32 1.50
C THR A 19 22.21 -21.55 0.57
N PRO A 20 22.75 -22.18 -0.48
CA PRO A 20 23.38 -21.45 -1.56
C PRO A 20 22.41 -20.44 -2.18
N SER A 21 22.88 -19.22 -2.42
CA SER A 21 22.11 -18.18 -3.10
C SER A 21 23.00 -17.05 -3.61
N THR A 22 22.45 -16.24 -4.51
CA THR A 22 23.12 -15.10 -5.12
C THR A 22 22.23 -13.86 -4.99
N VAL A 23 22.81 -12.74 -4.56
CA VAL A 23 22.13 -11.43 -4.57
C VAL A 23 21.96 -10.99 -6.03
N ILE A 24 20.72 -10.92 -6.50
CA ILE A 24 20.42 -10.51 -7.88
C ILE A 24 19.96 -9.05 -7.98
N TRP A 25 19.52 -8.46 -6.87
CA TRP A 25 19.16 -7.05 -6.78
C TRP A 25 19.38 -6.53 -5.35
N LYS A 26 19.77 -5.25 -5.24
CA LYS A 26 19.93 -4.53 -3.98
C LYS A 26 19.43 -3.10 -4.13
N ASN A 27 18.78 -2.59 -3.09
CA ASN A 27 18.38 -1.19 -3.04
C ASN A 27 19.61 -0.27 -2.97
N LYS A 28 19.88 0.46 -4.06
CA LYS A 28 21.05 1.33 -4.22
C LYS A 28 21.02 2.57 -3.31
N SER A 29 19.86 2.92 -2.75
CA SER A 29 19.74 4.04 -1.81
C SER A 29 20.36 3.73 -0.44
N LEU A 30 20.64 2.46 -0.15
CA LEU A 30 21.15 2.00 1.14
C LEU A 30 22.60 1.54 1.02
N PRO A 31 23.54 2.11 1.81
CA PRO A 31 24.96 1.77 1.76
C PRO A 31 25.24 0.47 2.52
N LEU A 32 24.64 -0.63 2.07
CA LEU A 32 24.78 -1.96 2.70
C LEU A 32 25.69 -2.85 1.85
N ASP A 33 26.53 -3.63 2.53
CA ASP A 33 27.38 -4.62 1.86
C ASP A 33 26.55 -5.85 1.42
N SER A 34 26.71 -6.23 0.15
CA SER A 34 25.95 -7.33 -0.45
C SER A 34 26.35 -8.68 0.15
N GLU A 35 27.64 -8.87 0.47
CA GLU A 35 28.12 -10.14 1.05
C GLU A 35 27.67 -10.29 2.50
N ALA A 36 27.69 -9.21 3.29
CA ALA A 36 27.12 -9.20 4.64
C ALA A 36 25.62 -9.55 4.64
N ILE A 37 24.82 -8.95 3.74
CA ILE A 37 23.40 -9.28 3.60
C ILE A 37 23.25 -10.77 3.30
N LYS A 38 23.89 -11.25 2.24
CA LYS A 38 23.87 -12.66 1.82
C LYS A 38 24.22 -13.60 2.97
N SER A 39 25.36 -13.40 3.60
CA SER A 39 25.82 -14.23 4.73
C SER A 39 24.78 -14.32 5.85
N SER A 40 24.06 -13.22 6.13
CA SER A 40 23.05 -13.17 7.19
C SER A 40 21.67 -13.73 6.79
N THR A 41 21.30 -13.71 5.51
CA THR A 41 19.91 -13.98 5.06
C THR A 41 19.74 -15.19 4.15
N SER A 42 20.81 -15.86 3.75
CA SER A 42 20.77 -17.05 2.87
C SER A 42 20.39 -18.32 3.62
N TYR A 43 19.13 -18.42 4.07
CA TYR A 43 18.61 -19.55 4.84
C TYR A 43 17.24 -20.00 4.32
N LEU A 44 16.94 -21.29 4.45
CA LEU A 44 15.64 -21.91 4.16
C LEU A 44 15.26 -22.87 5.30
N ILE A 45 13.98 -23.00 5.60
CA ILE A 45 13.43 -24.03 6.48
C ILE A 45 13.50 -25.36 5.72
N SER A 46 14.19 -26.35 6.29
CA SER A 46 14.22 -27.70 5.73
C SER A 46 12.88 -28.41 5.92
N GLU A 47 12.59 -29.41 5.10
CA GLU A 47 11.30 -30.12 5.16
C GLU A 47 11.06 -30.77 6.53
N SER A 48 12.13 -31.22 7.21
CA SER A 48 12.05 -31.76 8.57
C SER A 48 11.72 -30.72 9.64
N GLU A 49 12.03 -29.44 9.40
CA GLU A 49 11.80 -28.33 10.33
C GLU A 49 10.56 -27.51 9.95
N LYS A 50 9.86 -27.88 8.88
CA LYS A 50 8.59 -27.27 8.47
C LYS A 50 7.64 -27.24 9.65
N ILE A 51 6.97 -26.09 9.87
CA ILE A 51 6.02 -25.84 10.98
C ILE A 51 6.54 -26.14 12.40
N SER A 52 7.85 -26.33 12.58
CA SER A 52 8.46 -26.70 13.88
C SER A 52 8.93 -25.49 14.69
N ILE A 53 8.76 -25.57 16.01
CA ILE A 53 9.25 -24.56 16.95
C ILE A 53 10.59 -25.02 17.50
N PHE A 54 11.53 -24.09 17.60
CA PHE A 54 12.80 -24.36 18.24
C PHE A 54 12.64 -24.40 19.77
N THR A 55 13.08 -25.50 20.39
CA THR A 55 12.95 -25.76 21.83
C THR A 55 14.28 -25.78 22.59
N GLY A 56 15.38 -25.31 21.97
CA GLY A 56 16.66 -25.17 22.66
C GLY A 56 17.69 -26.29 22.42
N ARG A 57 17.54 -27.08 21.34
CA ARG A 57 18.58 -28.04 20.95
C ARG A 57 19.86 -27.33 20.50
N GLU A 58 20.99 -28.04 20.53
CA GLU A 58 22.22 -27.54 19.94
C GLU A 58 22.04 -27.34 18.42
N LEU A 59 22.57 -26.23 17.91
CA LEU A 59 22.54 -25.89 16.49
C LEU A 59 23.80 -26.41 15.81
N SER A 60 23.65 -27.01 14.65
CA SER A 60 24.77 -27.29 13.75
C SER A 60 25.34 -25.98 13.18
N HIS A 61 26.55 -26.04 12.60
CA HIS A 61 27.22 -24.88 12.03
C HIS A 61 26.49 -24.24 10.83
N ASN A 62 25.52 -24.95 10.24
CA ASN A 62 24.72 -24.47 9.11
C ASN A 62 23.34 -23.95 9.54
N GLU A 63 23.00 -24.06 10.81
CA GLU A 63 21.69 -23.67 11.33
C GLU A 63 21.72 -22.29 11.96
N LYS A 64 20.59 -21.60 11.89
CA LYS A 64 20.37 -20.30 12.51
C LYS A 64 18.94 -20.22 13.03
N ILE A 65 18.78 -19.55 14.17
CA ILE A 65 17.45 -19.26 14.72
C ILE A 65 16.89 -18.03 14.03
N PHE A 66 15.66 -18.17 13.55
CA PHE A 66 14.79 -17.09 13.11
C PHE A 66 13.55 -17.06 14.00
N TYR A 67 12.82 -15.94 13.94
CA TYR A 67 11.57 -15.74 14.65
C TYR A 67 10.44 -15.53 13.67
N ALA A 68 9.37 -16.29 13.85
CA ALA A 68 8.10 -16.08 13.17
C ALA A 68 7.29 -15.03 13.95
N GLU A 69 6.80 -14.01 13.25
CA GLU A 69 6.06 -12.90 13.85
C GLU A 69 4.57 -13.24 13.98
N ARG A 70 4.09 -13.40 15.21
CA ARG A 70 2.66 -13.50 15.53
C ARG A 70 2.01 -12.14 15.37
N TYR A 71 0.94 -12.12 14.60
CA TYR A 71 0.07 -10.96 14.46
C TYR A 71 -1.30 -11.40 13.96
N GLY A 72 -2.30 -10.54 14.15
CA GLY A 72 -3.70 -10.80 13.84
C GLY A 72 -4.27 -9.98 12.68
N GLY A 73 -5.59 -9.87 12.67
CA GLY A 73 -6.36 -9.07 11.70
C GLY A 73 -7.30 -9.92 10.84
N GLY A 74 -8.33 -9.29 10.26
CA GLY A 74 -9.36 -9.99 9.47
C GLY A 74 -8.87 -10.56 8.13
N ALA A 75 -7.71 -10.10 7.64
CA ALA A 75 -7.22 -10.41 6.29
C ALA A 75 -6.08 -11.45 6.24
N ILE A 76 -5.70 -12.06 7.37
CA ILE A 76 -4.57 -13.02 7.42
C ILE A 76 -5.00 -14.48 7.21
N SER A 77 -6.25 -14.72 6.81
CA SER A 77 -6.83 -16.05 6.59
C SER A 77 -6.70 -16.94 7.84
N TYR A 78 -6.28 -18.20 7.68
CA TYR A 78 -6.08 -19.16 8.77
C TYR A 78 -4.71 -19.07 9.42
N ASN A 79 -3.82 -18.13 9.05
CA ASN A 79 -2.48 -18.03 9.60
C ASN A 79 -2.45 -17.33 10.96
N GLY A 80 -1.43 -17.62 11.76
CA GLY A 80 -1.19 -17.00 13.08
C GLY A 80 -0.29 -15.77 13.04
N GLY A 81 0.02 -15.29 11.83
CA GLY A 81 0.98 -14.21 11.57
C GLY A 81 1.77 -14.46 10.29
N GLY A 82 3.05 -14.07 10.30
CA GLY A 82 3.93 -14.18 9.13
C GLY A 82 4.39 -15.60 8.87
N SER A 83 3.56 -16.42 8.22
CA SER A 83 3.77 -17.87 8.02
C SER A 83 4.92 -18.26 7.09
N ARG A 84 5.48 -17.29 6.36
CA ARG A 84 6.55 -17.48 5.36
C ARG A 84 7.69 -16.47 5.48
N CYS A 85 7.83 -15.90 6.66
CA CYS A 85 8.84 -14.90 6.98
C CYS A 85 9.66 -15.35 8.19
N GLY A 86 10.95 -15.04 8.17
CA GLY A 86 11.84 -15.21 9.31
C GLY A 86 12.50 -13.89 9.67
N PHE A 87 12.38 -13.48 10.93
CA PHE A 87 13.10 -12.35 11.50
C PHE A 87 14.31 -12.84 12.29
N ASP A 88 15.52 -12.33 12.03
CA ASP A 88 16.74 -12.79 12.71
C ASP A 88 17.25 -11.84 13.82
N GLY A 89 16.46 -10.82 14.17
CA GLY A 89 16.90 -9.73 15.04
C GLY A 89 17.31 -8.47 14.28
N THR A 90 17.72 -8.59 13.02
CA THR A 90 18.19 -7.50 12.17
C THR A 90 17.34 -7.35 10.90
N TRP A 91 17.12 -8.45 10.18
CA TRP A 91 16.45 -8.52 8.90
C TRP A 91 15.21 -9.40 8.98
N GLN A 92 14.20 -9.07 8.16
CA GLN A 92 13.09 -9.96 7.86
C GLN A 92 13.30 -10.56 6.47
N VAL A 93 13.29 -11.89 6.38
CA VAL A 93 13.47 -12.66 5.15
C VAL A 93 12.15 -13.32 4.78
N LYS A 94 11.58 -12.96 3.63
CA LYS A 94 10.36 -13.56 3.07
C LYS A 94 10.73 -14.62 2.05
N GLY A 95 9.99 -15.73 2.02
CA GLY A 95 10.29 -16.88 1.16
C GLY A 95 11.21 -17.90 1.80
N ILE A 96 11.42 -17.79 3.13
CA ILE A 96 12.28 -18.69 3.91
C ILE A 96 11.69 -20.11 4.05
N GLY A 97 10.44 -20.33 3.65
CA GLY A 97 9.70 -21.58 3.85
C GLY A 97 8.59 -21.45 4.91
N ALA A 98 7.79 -22.50 5.04
CA ALA A 98 6.65 -22.54 5.96
C ALA A 98 7.08 -22.74 7.42
N ASN A 99 6.76 -21.74 8.25
CA ASN A 99 7.10 -21.72 9.68
C ASN A 99 5.87 -22.10 10.56
N PRO A 100 6.00 -22.17 11.90
CA PRO A 100 4.93 -22.58 12.81
C PRO A 100 3.61 -21.79 12.73
N LEU A 101 3.65 -20.56 12.20
CA LEU A 101 2.47 -19.71 12.08
C LEU A 101 1.64 -19.99 10.82
N LEU A 102 2.06 -20.93 9.98
CA LEU A 102 1.20 -21.48 8.94
C LEU A 102 -0.04 -22.12 9.58
N GLY A 103 -1.21 -21.73 9.08
CA GLY A 103 -2.49 -22.30 9.52
C GLY A 103 -2.85 -23.58 8.81
N GLN A 104 -3.52 -24.49 9.53
CA GLN A 104 -4.19 -25.63 8.90
C GLN A 104 -5.28 -25.16 7.94
N GLY A 105 -5.18 -25.56 6.66
CA GLY A 105 -6.12 -25.17 5.61
C GLY A 105 -5.78 -23.84 4.91
N SER A 106 -4.59 -23.27 5.16
CA SER A 106 -4.09 -22.10 4.42
C SER A 106 -3.79 -22.42 2.95
N VAL A 107 -4.03 -21.45 2.06
CA VAL A 107 -3.83 -21.59 0.60
C VAL A 107 -2.33 -21.62 0.20
N HIS A 108 -1.46 -20.94 0.96
CA HIS A 108 -0.02 -20.89 0.72
C HIS A 108 0.72 -21.84 1.67
N ILE A 109 0.69 -23.14 1.36
CA ILE A 109 1.12 -24.22 2.24
C ILE A 109 2.66 -24.29 2.36
N ASP A 110 3.40 -23.94 1.31
CA ASP A 110 4.84 -24.24 1.25
C ASP A 110 5.73 -23.09 1.76
N GLY A 111 5.16 -21.88 1.90
CA GLY A 111 5.89 -20.70 2.40
C GLY A 111 6.98 -20.19 1.45
N GLU A 112 6.96 -20.65 0.21
CA GLU A 112 7.87 -20.26 -0.85
C GLU A 112 7.54 -18.88 -1.44
N LEU A 113 8.55 -18.29 -2.09
CA LEU A 113 8.42 -17.07 -2.88
C LEU A 113 9.05 -17.31 -4.25
N THR A 114 8.27 -17.15 -5.31
CA THR A 114 8.76 -17.29 -6.68
C THR A 114 9.53 -16.04 -7.11
N LEU A 115 10.45 -16.18 -8.09
CA LEU A 115 11.15 -15.03 -8.68
C LEU A 115 10.17 -13.95 -9.16
N THR A 116 9.10 -14.35 -9.85
CA THR A 116 8.09 -13.40 -10.37
C THR A 116 7.43 -12.59 -9.26
N GLU A 117 7.06 -13.22 -8.14
CA GLU A 117 6.48 -12.51 -6.99
C GLU A 117 7.49 -11.57 -6.34
N ALA A 118 8.74 -12.01 -6.22
CA ALA A 118 9.79 -11.24 -5.59
C ALA A 118 10.21 -10.01 -6.42
N ILE A 119 10.32 -10.15 -7.75
CA ILE A 119 10.57 -9.01 -8.65
C ILE A 119 9.38 -8.05 -8.61
N ARG A 120 8.13 -8.53 -8.60
CA ARG A 120 6.96 -7.65 -8.47
C ARG A 120 6.97 -6.85 -7.16
N GLU A 121 7.38 -7.46 -6.05
CA GLU A 121 7.57 -6.76 -4.78
C GLU A 121 8.64 -5.66 -4.90
N VAL A 122 9.75 -5.90 -5.59
CA VAL A 122 10.81 -4.91 -5.85
C VAL A 122 10.27 -3.76 -6.70
N LEU A 123 9.66 -4.04 -7.86
CA LEU A 123 9.15 -3.03 -8.79
C LEU A 123 8.15 -2.10 -8.11
N TRP A 124 7.13 -2.67 -7.46
CA TRP A 124 6.12 -1.87 -6.77
C TRP A 124 6.67 -1.25 -5.50
N GLY A 125 7.54 -1.91 -4.74
CA GLY A 125 8.21 -1.32 -3.58
C GLY A 125 8.97 -0.04 -3.94
N SER A 126 9.75 -0.07 -5.00
CA SER A 126 10.52 1.08 -5.49
C SER A 126 9.65 2.21 -6.05
N VAL A 127 8.49 1.89 -6.65
CA VAL A 127 7.48 2.89 -7.02
C VAL A 127 6.87 3.51 -5.77
N MET A 128 6.39 2.68 -4.84
CA MET A 128 5.64 3.10 -3.66
C MET A 128 6.49 3.93 -2.70
N GLU A 129 7.78 3.62 -2.55
CA GLU A 129 8.73 4.42 -1.77
C GLU A 129 8.81 5.86 -2.27
N LYS A 130 8.68 6.09 -3.58
CA LYS A 130 8.75 7.42 -4.20
C LYS A 130 7.39 8.10 -4.37
N LEU A 131 6.33 7.31 -4.32
CA LEU A 131 4.98 7.72 -4.69
C LEU A 131 4.10 8.00 -3.46
N LEU A 132 4.20 7.18 -2.41
CA LEU A 132 3.26 7.23 -1.29
C LEU A 132 3.53 8.40 -0.33
N PRO A 133 2.49 9.09 0.17
CA PRO A 133 2.66 10.28 1.02
C PRO A 133 3.43 10.05 2.32
N PHE A 134 3.26 8.87 2.94
CA PHE A 134 3.95 8.48 4.17
C PHE A 134 5.00 7.39 3.91
N GLY A 135 5.21 7.01 2.64
CA GLY A 135 6.24 6.09 2.19
C GLY A 135 5.88 4.60 2.25
N ALA A 136 6.90 3.79 2.01
CA ALA A 136 6.85 2.33 1.99
C ALA A 136 7.97 1.76 2.87
N VAL A 137 7.77 0.56 3.42
CA VAL A 137 8.84 -0.16 4.13
C VAL A 137 9.86 -0.63 3.10
N PRO A 138 11.15 -0.24 3.20
CA PRO A 138 12.12 -0.54 2.15
C PRO A 138 12.44 -2.03 2.04
N THR A 139 12.35 -2.54 0.81
CA THR A 139 13.03 -3.77 0.40
C THR A 139 14.53 -3.49 0.30
N ILE A 140 15.34 -4.40 0.85
CA ILE A 140 16.79 -4.27 0.95
C ILE A 140 17.48 -4.99 -0.19
N ALA A 141 17.13 -6.26 -0.39
CA ALA A 141 17.78 -7.11 -1.38
C ALA A 141 16.85 -8.25 -1.82
N LEU A 142 17.16 -8.78 -2.99
CA LEU A 142 16.57 -9.99 -3.53
C LEU A 142 17.69 -11.00 -3.79
N LEU A 143 17.54 -12.19 -3.24
CA LEU A 143 18.45 -13.30 -3.46
C LEU A 143 17.73 -14.41 -4.20
N LEU A 144 18.43 -15.05 -5.14
CA LEU A 144 17.97 -16.23 -5.84
C LEU A 144 18.72 -17.45 -5.31
N THR A 145 17.97 -18.48 -4.92
CA THR A 145 18.54 -19.75 -4.43
C THR A 145 18.84 -20.69 -5.60
N ASP A 146 19.43 -21.84 -5.31
CA ASP A 146 19.59 -22.96 -6.24
C ASP A 146 18.44 -24.00 -6.14
N LYS A 147 17.45 -23.75 -5.27
CA LYS A 147 16.29 -24.60 -5.06
C LYS A 147 15.14 -24.21 -5.97
N TYR A 148 14.34 -25.18 -6.39
CA TYR A 148 13.16 -24.98 -7.23
C TYR A 148 11.91 -25.43 -6.47
N PRO A 149 10.72 -24.87 -6.78
CA PRO A 149 9.46 -25.35 -6.21
C PRO A 149 9.26 -26.85 -6.48
N ASP A 150 8.91 -27.62 -5.45
CA ASP A 150 8.70 -29.06 -5.60
C ASP A 150 7.46 -29.38 -6.46
N GLY A 151 7.65 -30.20 -7.51
CA GLY A 151 6.58 -30.95 -8.18
C GLY A 151 5.50 -30.15 -8.95
N ARG A 152 5.59 -28.82 -9.07
CA ARG A 152 4.60 -27.97 -9.77
C ARG A 152 5.11 -27.39 -11.09
N VAL A 153 6.07 -28.03 -11.73
CA VAL A 153 6.48 -27.67 -13.09
C VAL A 153 5.48 -28.29 -14.06
N ASN A 154 4.50 -27.51 -14.51
CA ASN A 154 3.71 -27.90 -15.68
C ASN A 154 4.67 -28.11 -16.85
N PRO A 155 4.58 -29.22 -17.60
CA PRO A 155 5.41 -29.43 -18.80
C PRO A 155 5.28 -28.22 -19.73
N GLY A 156 6.39 -27.54 -20.01
CA GLY A 156 6.44 -26.36 -20.88
C GLY A 156 6.42 -24.99 -20.17
N VAL A 157 6.32 -24.94 -18.83
CA VAL A 157 6.47 -23.68 -18.07
C VAL A 157 7.90 -23.58 -17.52
N LEU A 158 8.61 -22.48 -17.83
CA LEU A 158 9.90 -22.17 -17.21
C LEU A 158 9.73 -22.11 -15.68
N SER A 159 10.41 -23.01 -14.97
CA SER A 159 10.50 -22.96 -13.51
C SER A 159 11.66 -22.06 -13.12
N PHE A 160 11.40 -21.06 -12.29
CA PHE A 160 12.46 -20.24 -11.69
C PHE A 160 12.83 -20.80 -10.31
N PRO A 161 14.08 -20.61 -9.87
CA PRO A 161 14.45 -20.93 -8.50
C PRO A 161 13.64 -20.12 -7.48
N LEU A 162 13.59 -20.61 -6.25
CA LEU A 162 13.02 -19.92 -5.11
C LEU A 162 13.83 -18.67 -4.80
N ALA A 163 13.13 -17.62 -4.38
CA ALA A 163 13.71 -16.34 -4.05
C ALA A 163 13.58 -16.05 -2.55
N LEU A 164 14.58 -15.34 -2.01
CA LEU A 164 14.56 -14.77 -0.67
C LEU A 164 14.53 -13.25 -0.78
N LEU A 165 13.47 -12.64 -0.24
CA LEU A 165 13.33 -11.19 -0.22
C LEU A 165 13.65 -10.65 1.17
N VAL A 166 14.63 -9.76 1.24
CA VAL A 166 15.12 -9.16 2.49
C VAL A 166 14.53 -7.77 2.64
N ARG A 167 13.96 -7.47 3.81
CA ARG A 167 13.45 -6.14 4.16
C ARG A 167 13.75 -5.75 5.59
N LYS A 168 13.61 -4.45 5.91
CA LYS A 168 13.67 -3.98 7.30
C LYS A 168 12.52 -4.57 8.12
N PRO A 169 12.75 -4.99 9.38
CA PRO A 169 11.69 -5.40 10.27
C PRO A 169 10.79 -4.19 10.57
N ALA A 170 9.48 -4.45 10.70
CA ALA A 170 8.49 -3.43 10.95
C ALA A 170 7.51 -3.89 12.03
N ILE A 171 7.26 -3.03 13.02
CA ILE A 171 6.11 -3.21 13.91
C ILE A 171 4.88 -2.74 13.15
N ARG A 172 3.84 -3.56 13.18
CA ARG A 172 2.58 -3.38 12.45
C ARG A 172 1.41 -3.28 13.43
N PRO A 173 0.33 -2.57 13.10
CA PRO A 173 -0.89 -2.57 13.90
C PRO A 173 -1.39 -3.99 14.22
N ALA A 174 -1.30 -4.91 13.24
CA ALA A 174 -1.66 -6.31 13.42
C ALA A 174 -0.95 -7.02 14.59
N HIS A 175 0.24 -6.60 15.01
CA HIS A 175 0.91 -7.20 16.17
C HIS A 175 0.10 -7.04 17.46
N PHE A 176 -0.79 -6.05 17.50
CA PHE A 176 -1.69 -5.75 18.61
C PHE A 176 -3.13 -6.20 18.34
N CYS A 177 -3.37 -6.95 17.25
CA CYS A 177 -4.66 -7.55 16.91
C CYS A 177 -4.64 -9.06 17.18
N ARG A 178 -5.82 -9.63 17.46
CA ARG A 178 -5.99 -11.09 17.57
C ARG A 178 -6.03 -11.77 16.21
N ALA A 179 -5.64 -13.05 16.18
CA ALA A 179 -5.76 -13.96 15.04
C ALA A 179 -6.87 -15.00 15.32
N PRO A 180 -8.16 -14.61 15.31
CA PRO A 180 -9.25 -15.47 15.79
C PRO A 180 -9.48 -16.73 14.94
N TYR A 181 -9.05 -16.71 13.67
CA TYR A 181 -9.21 -17.83 12.75
C TYR A 181 -7.96 -18.72 12.65
N TYR A 182 -6.90 -18.44 13.42
CA TYR A 182 -5.69 -19.24 13.37
C TYR A 182 -5.94 -20.67 13.83
N ARG A 183 -5.65 -21.63 12.95
CA ARG A 183 -5.72 -23.07 13.24
C ARG A 183 -4.30 -23.60 13.38
N CYS A 184 -3.81 -23.62 14.63
CA CYS A 184 -2.44 -23.98 14.93
C CYS A 184 -2.14 -25.47 14.72
N HIS A 185 -0.90 -25.78 14.34
CA HIS A 185 -0.37 -27.15 14.36
C HIS A 185 0.00 -27.57 15.78
N GLU A 186 0.25 -28.87 15.97
CA GLU A 186 0.56 -29.44 17.30
C GLU A 186 1.76 -28.77 17.98
N SER A 187 2.79 -28.43 17.21
CA SER A 187 3.99 -27.71 17.68
C SER A 187 3.66 -26.42 18.43
N MET A 188 2.58 -25.73 18.04
CA MET A 188 2.16 -24.44 18.59
C MET A 188 1.22 -24.55 19.79
N ARG A 189 0.77 -25.75 20.18
CA ARG A 189 -0.19 -25.92 21.29
C ARG A 189 0.38 -25.54 22.66
N SER A 190 1.70 -25.64 22.84
CA SER A 190 2.39 -25.24 24.07
C SER A 190 2.56 -23.73 24.22
N GLN A 191 2.29 -22.97 23.16
CA GLN A 191 2.43 -21.51 23.17
C GLN A 191 1.21 -20.84 23.81
N LYS A 192 1.43 -19.67 24.42
CA LYS A 192 0.35 -18.87 25.00
C LYS A 192 -0.77 -18.63 24.00
N HIS A 193 -1.99 -18.77 24.48
CA HIS A 193 -3.18 -18.50 23.69
C HIS A 193 -3.19 -17.05 23.20
N ASP A 194 -3.75 -16.81 22.02
CA ASP A 194 -3.67 -15.49 21.37
C ASP A 194 -4.34 -14.36 22.17
N ALA A 195 -5.39 -14.67 22.94
CA ALA A 195 -6.00 -13.69 23.85
C ALA A 195 -5.05 -13.24 24.97
N GLU A 196 -4.29 -14.17 25.55
CA GLU A 196 -3.31 -13.89 26.60
C GLU A 196 -2.10 -13.13 26.03
N ARG A 197 -1.66 -13.49 24.81
CA ARG A 197 -0.64 -12.72 24.08
C ARG A 197 -1.05 -11.25 23.95
N ILE A 198 -2.29 -10.98 23.54
CA ILE A 198 -2.79 -9.61 23.37
C ILE A 198 -2.86 -8.86 24.69
N GLU A 199 -3.37 -9.49 25.75
CA GLU A 199 -3.37 -8.90 27.09
C GLU A 199 -1.97 -8.46 27.55
N ASN A 200 -0.95 -9.28 27.27
CA ASN A 200 0.43 -8.99 27.62
C ASN A 200 1.05 -7.88 26.77
N VAL A 201 0.75 -7.81 25.47
CA VAL A 201 1.45 -6.89 24.55
C VAL A 201 0.73 -5.58 24.29
N ILE A 202 -0.59 -5.48 24.49
CA ILE A 202 -1.37 -4.33 24.04
C ILE A 202 -0.93 -3.00 24.67
N GLY A 203 -0.42 -3.01 25.90
CA GLY A 203 0.10 -1.80 26.55
C GLY A 203 1.30 -1.18 25.82
N GLU A 204 2.04 -1.99 25.05
CA GLU A 204 3.21 -1.55 24.32
C GLU A 204 2.90 -0.78 23.06
N VAL A 205 1.66 -0.83 22.57
CA VAL A 205 1.25 -0.09 21.37
C VAL A 205 1.52 1.42 21.52
N ILE A 206 1.33 1.96 22.72
CA ILE A 206 1.51 3.39 23.03
C ILE A 206 2.95 3.86 22.76
N ASN A 207 3.93 2.97 22.96
CA ASN A 207 5.34 3.24 22.72
C ASN A 207 5.74 3.11 21.23
N CYS A 208 4.82 2.64 20.40
CA CYS A 208 4.99 2.44 18.96
C CYS A 208 4.17 3.44 18.14
N LEU A 209 3.27 4.22 18.73
CA LEU A 209 2.40 5.12 18.00
C LEU A 209 3.16 6.33 17.43
N PRO A 210 2.78 6.81 16.24
CA PRO A 210 3.39 7.97 15.63
C PRO A 210 2.97 9.23 16.39
N GLN A 211 3.92 10.14 16.54
CA GLN A 211 3.67 11.46 17.11
C GLN A 211 3.04 12.38 16.04
N PRO A 212 1.92 13.08 16.34
CA PRO A 212 1.38 14.12 15.47
C PRO A 212 2.38 15.26 15.30
N ILE A 213 2.51 15.81 14.09
CA ILE A 213 3.48 16.89 13.78
C ILE A 213 3.18 18.18 14.55
N GLU A 214 1.92 18.38 14.94
CA GLU A 214 1.43 19.54 15.68
C GLU A 214 1.81 19.49 17.18
N ILE A 215 2.27 18.34 17.67
CA ILE A 215 2.65 18.13 19.07
C ILE A 215 4.17 18.11 19.17
N THR A 216 4.75 18.91 20.07
CA THR A 216 6.21 18.91 20.30
C THR A 216 6.66 17.64 21.05
N GLU A 217 7.93 17.25 20.90
CA GLU A 217 8.49 16.07 21.59
C GLU A 217 8.30 16.13 23.10
N ASN A 218 8.51 17.31 23.71
CA ASN A 218 8.33 17.49 25.15
C ASN A 218 6.87 17.31 25.58
N GLN A 219 5.90 17.81 24.80
CA GLN A 219 4.48 17.56 25.06
C GLN A 219 4.15 16.06 24.93
N TRP A 220 4.65 15.41 23.86
CA TRP A 220 4.42 14.00 23.60
C TRP A 220 4.96 13.07 24.69
N LEU A 221 6.14 13.39 25.26
CA LEU A 221 6.76 12.60 26.31
C LEU A 221 6.03 12.73 27.66
N ASN A 222 5.49 13.91 27.97
CA ASN A 222 4.81 14.18 29.23
C ASN A 222 3.29 13.96 29.20
N MET A 223 2.73 13.62 28.02
CA MET A 223 1.30 13.38 27.83
C MET A 223 0.81 12.16 28.61
N PRO A 224 -0.37 12.23 29.28
CA PRO A 224 -1.04 11.07 29.86
C PRO A 224 -1.19 9.92 28.86
N LYS A 225 -1.10 8.67 29.34
CA LYS A 225 -1.00 7.49 28.45
C LYS A 225 -2.24 7.28 27.58
N ASP A 226 -3.42 7.55 28.12
CA ASP A 226 -4.71 7.48 27.45
C ASP A 226 -4.83 8.55 26.35
N GLU A 227 -4.51 9.80 26.67
CA GLU A 227 -4.46 10.90 25.71
C GLU A 227 -3.45 10.62 24.59
N LYS A 228 -2.25 10.16 24.97
CA LYS A 228 -1.19 9.75 24.04
C LYS A 228 -1.62 8.63 23.11
N ALA A 229 -2.36 7.65 23.62
CA ALA A 229 -2.93 6.58 22.82
C ALA A 229 -3.95 7.11 21.80
N ILE A 230 -4.87 8.00 22.21
CA ILE A 230 -5.86 8.61 21.31
C ILE A 230 -5.17 9.44 20.22
N CYS A 231 -4.28 10.37 20.60
CA CYS A 231 -3.57 11.22 19.66
C CYS A 231 -2.72 10.41 18.67
N GLY A 232 -2.00 9.40 19.15
CA GLY A 232 -1.16 8.56 18.32
C GLY A 232 -1.96 7.66 17.36
N LEU A 233 -3.07 7.08 17.83
CA LEU A 233 -3.96 6.29 16.96
C LEU A 233 -4.68 7.18 15.94
N ALA A 234 -5.03 8.41 16.30
CA ALA A 234 -5.59 9.38 15.36
C ALA A 234 -4.57 9.77 14.28
N GLU A 235 -3.32 10.01 14.63
CA GLU A 235 -2.27 10.28 13.64
C GLU A 235 -2.02 9.07 12.74
N LEU A 236 -1.92 7.85 13.29
CA LEU A 236 -1.82 6.64 12.47
C LEU A 236 -3.02 6.48 11.54
N SER A 237 -4.23 6.75 12.03
CA SER A 237 -5.48 6.76 11.26
C SER A 237 -5.42 7.72 10.08
N LYS A 238 -5.01 8.97 10.32
CA LYS A 238 -4.78 9.99 9.29
C LYS A 238 -3.79 9.49 8.23
N ARG A 239 -2.64 8.95 8.65
CA ARG A 239 -1.59 8.46 7.72
C ARG A 239 -2.10 7.33 6.83
N LEU A 240 -2.76 6.33 7.42
CA LEU A 240 -3.31 5.18 6.68
C LEU A 240 -4.45 5.60 5.73
N ALA A 241 -5.36 6.48 6.19
CA ALA A 241 -6.44 7.03 5.39
C ALA A 241 -5.92 7.79 4.17
N THR A 242 -4.92 8.65 4.36
CA THR A 242 -4.28 9.40 3.27
C THR A 242 -3.55 8.46 2.30
N GLN A 243 -2.80 7.47 2.78
CA GLN A 243 -2.12 6.51 1.90
C GLN A 243 -3.11 5.76 1.01
N ILE A 244 -4.17 5.17 1.59
CA ILE A 244 -5.10 4.33 0.82
C ILE A 244 -5.95 5.17 -0.14
N ALA A 245 -6.39 6.37 0.27
CA ALA A 245 -7.10 7.30 -0.61
C ALA A 245 -6.22 7.74 -1.80
N PHE A 246 -4.93 7.98 -1.54
CA PHE A 246 -3.96 8.34 -2.59
C PHE A 246 -3.75 7.22 -3.61
N CYS A 247 -3.71 5.95 -3.16
CA CYS A 247 -3.65 4.79 -4.05
C CYS A 247 -4.92 4.65 -4.88
N GLN A 248 -6.09 4.79 -4.25
CA GLN A 248 -7.38 4.60 -4.91
C GLN A 248 -7.70 5.69 -5.93
N SER A 249 -7.33 6.96 -5.67
CA SER A 249 -7.50 8.03 -6.67
C SER A 249 -6.68 7.74 -7.94
N ARG A 250 -5.63 6.92 -7.81
CA ARG A 250 -4.78 6.42 -8.90
C ARG A 250 -5.16 5.04 -9.40
N HIS A 251 -6.29 4.47 -8.99
CA HIS A 251 -6.72 3.13 -9.40
C HIS A 251 -5.67 2.06 -9.14
N LEU A 252 -4.98 2.14 -8.01
CA LEU A 252 -4.10 1.08 -7.54
C LEU A 252 -4.80 0.30 -6.43
N SER A 253 -5.00 -0.99 -6.65
CA SER A 253 -5.41 -1.91 -5.59
C SER A 253 -4.15 -2.42 -4.87
N ILE A 254 -4.05 -2.13 -3.57
CA ILE A 254 -2.88 -2.51 -2.76
C ILE A 254 -3.13 -3.82 -2.02
N MET A 255 -4.39 -4.21 -1.80
CA MET A 255 -4.78 -5.39 -1.00
C MET A 255 -4.25 -5.27 0.43
N SER A 256 -4.46 -4.10 1.03
CA SER A 256 -3.89 -3.74 2.33
C SER A 256 -4.81 -4.07 3.51
N SER A 257 -4.18 -4.26 4.65
CA SER A 257 -4.82 -4.53 5.93
C SER A 257 -3.86 -4.11 7.06
N PRO A 258 -4.26 -4.22 8.34
CA PRO A 258 -3.38 -3.94 9.47
C PRO A 258 -2.06 -4.74 9.50
N SER A 259 -1.95 -5.85 8.73
CA SER A 259 -0.71 -6.63 8.57
C SER A 259 0.19 -6.17 7.43
N ASN A 260 -0.27 -5.20 6.63
CA ASN A 260 0.41 -4.70 5.43
C ASN A 260 0.78 -3.21 5.56
N CYS A 261 0.77 -2.69 6.79
CA CYS A 261 1.28 -1.39 7.16
C CYS A 261 2.11 -1.45 8.45
N ASP A 262 3.02 -0.51 8.64
CA ASP A 262 3.74 -0.32 9.89
C ASP A 262 3.09 0.74 10.79
N MET A 263 3.60 0.88 12.02
CA MET A 263 3.09 1.86 12.98
C MET A 263 3.38 3.33 12.60
N GLU A 264 4.18 3.58 11.57
CA GLU A 264 4.40 4.93 11.02
C GLU A 264 3.45 5.24 9.85
N GLY A 265 2.60 4.29 9.44
CA GLY A 265 1.68 4.43 8.32
C GLY A 265 2.27 4.05 6.96
N ARG A 266 3.48 3.48 6.92
CA ARG A 266 4.10 2.99 5.67
C ARG A 266 3.50 1.67 5.25
N PHE A 267 3.26 1.49 3.96
CA PHE A 267 2.79 0.21 3.42
C PHE A 267 3.94 -0.75 3.12
N LEU A 268 3.61 -2.04 3.05
CA LEU A 268 4.52 -3.12 2.68
C LEU A 268 3.74 -4.31 2.07
N ASP A 269 4.47 -5.26 1.49
CA ASP A 269 3.90 -6.45 0.83
C ASP A 269 3.26 -6.15 -0.53
N PHE A 270 4.04 -5.56 -1.44
CA PHE A 270 3.57 -5.02 -2.71
C PHE A 270 3.44 -6.02 -3.87
N HIS A 271 3.76 -7.30 -3.68
CA HIS A 271 3.54 -8.32 -4.71
C HIS A 271 2.05 -8.47 -5.09
N GLY A 272 1.11 -7.99 -4.25
CA GLY A 272 -0.32 -7.98 -4.54
C GLY A 272 -0.76 -6.84 -5.46
N VAL A 273 0.05 -5.78 -5.60
CA VAL A 273 -0.38 -4.53 -6.24
C VAL A 273 -0.76 -4.75 -7.71
N THR A 274 -1.90 -4.16 -8.09
CA THR A 274 -2.39 -4.15 -9.46
C THR A 274 -3.02 -2.80 -9.82
N SER A 275 -2.82 -2.39 -11.08
CA SER A 275 -3.66 -1.36 -11.70
C SER A 275 -5.07 -1.92 -11.89
N ILE A 276 -6.08 -1.13 -11.53
CA ILE A 276 -7.51 -1.37 -11.81
C ILE A 276 -8.07 -0.25 -12.70
N PHE A 277 -7.19 0.36 -13.50
CA PHE A 277 -7.47 1.55 -14.29
C PHE A 277 -8.55 1.27 -15.36
N PRO A 278 -9.52 2.19 -15.59
CA PRO A 278 -10.72 1.88 -16.37
C PRO A 278 -10.48 1.43 -17.81
N THR A 279 -9.44 1.94 -18.48
CA THR A 279 -9.12 1.55 -19.88
C THR A 279 -8.62 0.12 -20.02
N GLU A 280 -8.17 -0.51 -18.93
CA GLU A 280 -7.67 -1.88 -18.89
C GLU A 280 -8.80 -2.89 -18.58
N ARG A 281 -10.02 -2.41 -18.35
CA ARG A 281 -11.19 -3.24 -18.02
C ARG A 281 -11.79 -3.87 -19.28
N GLN A 282 -11.03 -4.73 -19.96
CA GLN A 282 -11.46 -5.35 -21.22
C GLN A 282 -12.47 -6.48 -21.01
N GLU A 283 -12.47 -7.12 -19.84
CA GLU A 283 -13.44 -8.16 -19.51
C GLU A 283 -14.53 -7.63 -18.56
N PRO A 284 -15.79 -7.57 -19.03
CA PRO A 284 -16.93 -7.27 -18.18
C PRO A 284 -17.03 -8.31 -17.05
N GLY A 285 -17.08 -7.85 -15.79
CA GLY A 285 -17.17 -8.72 -14.60
C GLY A 285 -15.90 -8.74 -13.76
N SER A 286 -14.82 -9.36 -14.24
CA SER A 286 -13.56 -9.51 -13.46
C SER A 286 -12.96 -8.17 -13.04
N SER A 287 -13.07 -7.17 -13.90
CA SER A 287 -12.61 -5.80 -13.68
C SER A 287 -13.42 -5.05 -12.62
N PHE A 288 -14.74 -5.26 -12.58
CA PHE A 288 -15.62 -4.68 -11.55
C PHE A 288 -15.43 -5.35 -10.20
N VAL A 289 -15.17 -6.66 -10.20
CA VAL A 289 -14.81 -7.40 -8.98
C VAL A 289 -13.51 -6.86 -8.37
N GLN A 290 -12.50 -6.57 -9.20
CA GLN A 290 -11.25 -5.98 -8.71
C GLN A 290 -11.43 -4.56 -8.15
N LEU A 291 -12.25 -3.73 -8.80
CA LEU A 291 -12.62 -2.41 -8.29
C LEU A 291 -13.38 -2.52 -6.96
N ALA A 292 -14.36 -3.42 -6.87
CA ALA A 292 -15.11 -3.68 -5.64
C ALA A 292 -14.19 -4.13 -4.51
N ARG A 293 -13.26 -5.07 -4.77
CA ARG A 293 -12.26 -5.52 -3.81
C ARG A 293 -11.35 -4.40 -3.32
N SER A 294 -10.96 -3.46 -4.19
CA SER A 294 -10.15 -2.32 -3.76
C SER A 294 -10.85 -1.39 -2.77
N ASN A 295 -12.19 -1.45 -2.69
CA ASN A 295 -12.98 -0.72 -1.69
C ASN A 295 -13.04 -1.44 -0.34
N GLU A 296 -12.53 -2.67 -0.24
CA GLU A 296 -12.45 -3.42 1.03
C GLU A 296 -11.24 -3.00 1.87
N ASP A 297 -10.17 -2.47 1.25
CA ASP A 297 -8.94 -2.08 1.96
C ASP A 297 -9.18 -0.98 3.04
N PRO A 298 -9.87 0.16 2.75
CA PRO A 298 -10.07 1.20 3.74
C PRO A 298 -10.81 0.74 5.01
N PRO A 299 -11.97 0.05 4.94
CA PRO A 299 -12.65 -0.41 6.15
C PRO A 299 -11.84 -1.47 6.91
N LEU A 300 -11.03 -2.31 6.24
CA LEU A 300 -10.15 -3.26 6.92
C LEU A 300 -9.05 -2.56 7.74
N LEU A 301 -8.46 -1.49 7.20
CA LEU A 301 -7.47 -0.68 7.92
C LEU A 301 -8.10 0.01 9.13
N LEU A 302 -9.26 0.66 8.96
CA LEU A 302 -9.98 1.30 10.06
C LEU A 302 -10.36 0.28 11.13
N GLN A 303 -10.90 -0.87 10.74
CA GLN A 303 -11.30 -1.92 11.69
C GLN A 303 -10.12 -2.39 12.54
N GLY A 304 -8.91 -2.53 11.98
CA GLY A 304 -7.73 -2.88 12.77
C GLY A 304 -7.37 -1.85 13.84
N LEU A 305 -7.55 -0.56 13.55
CA LEU A 305 -7.34 0.50 14.56
C LEU A 305 -8.42 0.45 15.64
N LEU A 306 -9.67 0.21 15.26
CA LEU A 306 -10.77 0.05 16.21
C LEU A 306 -10.61 -1.19 17.10
N ASP A 307 -10.06 -2.27 16.56
CA ASP A 307 -9.70 -3.46 17.33
C ASP A 307 -8.64 -3.13 18.39
N ILE A 308 -7.61 -2.34 18.03
CA ILE A 308 -6.59 -1.88 19.00
C ILE A 308 -7.24 -1.04 20.10
N CYS A 309 -8.17 -0.14 19.76
CA CYS A 309 -8.92 0.64 20.75
C CYS A 309 -9.69 -0.26 21.72
N PHE A 310 -10.36 -1.27 21.18
CA PHE A 310 -11.08 -2.25 21.98
C PHE A 310 -10.16 -3.00 22.93
N TYR A 311 -8.98 -3.44 22.49
CA TYR A 311 -8.04 -4.14 23.36
C TYR A 311 -7.40 -3.22 24.41
N LEU A 312 -7.11 -1.96 24.07
CA LEU A 312 -6.63 -0.96 25.01
C LEU A 312 -7.67 -0.67 26.09
N TYR A 313 -8.93 -0.48 25.70
CA TYR A 313 -10.06 -0.42 26.64
C TYR A 313 -10.11 -1.65 27.53
N LYS A 314 -10.12 -2.85 26.94
CA LYS A 314 -10.32 -4.09 27.68
C LYS A 314 -9.26 -4.33 28.77
N TYR A 315 -8.01 -3.94 28.50
CA TYR A 315 -6.87 -4.35 29.32
C TYR A 315 -6.07 -3.21 29.96
N LYS A 316 -6.28 -1.94 29.55
CA LYS A 316 -5.44 -0.81 30.00
C LYS A 316 -6.23 0.43 30.43
N PHE A 317 -7.41 0.67 29.87
CA PHE A 317 -8.20 1.89 30.09
C PHE A 317 -9.67 1.58 30.42
N ASP A 318 -10.54 2.58 30.33
CA ASP A 318 -11.97 2.48 30.66
C ASP A 318 -12.89 2.74 29.45
N SER A 319 -14.20 2.74 29.70
CA SER A 319 -15.21 2.96 28.67
C SER A 319 -15.21 4.40 28.12
N THR A 320 -14.79 5.39 28.91
CA THR A 320 -14.65 6.79 28.46
C THR A 320 -13.55 6.89 27.41
N PHE A 321 -12.42 6.19 27.62
CA PHE A 321 -11.38 6.05 26.62
C PHE A 321 -11.93 5.43 25.33
N LEU A 322 -12.66 4.30 25.41
CA LEU A 322 -13.14 3.60 24.22
C LEU A 322 -14.00 4.50 23.33
N PHE A 323 -14.98 5.17 23.95
CA PHE A 323 -15.89 6.07 23.24
C PHE A 323 -15.13 7.20 22.54
N SER A 324 -14.20 7.83 23.27
CA SER A 324 -13.41 8.95 22.75
C SER A 324 -12.49 8.50 21.61
N ALA A 325 -11.77 7.39 21.80
CA ALA A 325 -10.86 6.82 20.81
C ALA A 325 -11.59 6.44 19.52
N GLN A 326 -12.67 5.65 19.61
CA GLN A 326 -13.41 5.18 18.44
C GLN A 326 -13.99 6.34 17.62
N LYS A 327 -14.56 7.34 18.30
CA LYS A 327 -15.07 8.54 17.64
C LYS A 327 -13.94 9.29 16.92
N THR A 328 -12.90 9.67 17.65
CA THR A 328 -11.78 10.45 17.09
C THR A 328 -11.10 9.74 15.92
N ILE A 329 -10.85 8.44 16.04
CA ILE A 329 -10.16 7.65 15.00
C ILE A 329 -11.01 7.52 13.75
N SER A 330 -12.31 7.26 13.89
CA SER A 330 -13.24 7.13 12.76
C SER A 330 -13.45 8.47 12.04
N GLU A 331 -13.65 9.55 12.80
CA GLU A 331 -13.77 10.91 12.24
C GLU A 331 -12.48 11.31 11.51
N THR A 332 -11.32 11.04 12.12
CA THR A 332 -10.01 11.32 11.52
C THR A 332 -9.78 10.52 10.24
N PHE A 333 -10.12 9.23 10.25
CA PHE A 333 -9.98 8.36 9.07
C PHE A 333 -10.85 8.88 7.93
N ASN A 334 -12.14 9.06 8.17
CA ASN A 334 -13.10 9.47 7.15
C ASN A 334 -12.78 10.86 6.61
N TYR A 335 -12.42 11.81 7.47
CA TYR A 335 -12.04 13.15 7.05
C TYR A 335 -10.82 13.11 6.13
N ASN A 336 -9.73 12.46 6.54
CA ASN A 336 -8.49 12.44 5.75
C ASN A 336 -8.61 11.60 4.48
N TYR A 337 -9.33 10.48 4.53
CA TYR A 337 -9.62 9.67 3.35
C TYR A 337 -10.37 10.49 2.31
N ASN A 338 -11.52 11.08 2.69
CA ASN A 338 -12.33 11.86 1.76
C ASN A 338 -11.54 13.06 1.24
N LYS A 339 -10.87 13.79 2.13
CA LYS A 339 -10.04 14.95 1.79
C LYS A 339 -8.98 14.60 0.75
N THR A 340 -8.16 13.58 1.02
CA THR A 340 -7.12 13.16 0.10
C THR A 340 -7.74 12.68 -1.22
N TYR A 341 -8.80 11.90 -1.15
CA TYR A 341 -9.43 11.33 -2.35
C TYR A 341 -9.89 12.42 -3.30
N TRP A 342 -10.69 13.39 -2.84
CA TRP A 342 -11.24 14.43 -3.72
C TRP A 342 -10.17 15.42 -4.21
N ILE A 343 -9.16 15.76 -3.39
CA ILE A 343 -8.04 16.61 -3.81
C ILE A 343 -7.27 15.92 -4.95
N GLU A 344 -6.92 14.65 -4.77
CA GLU A 344 -6.15 13.93 -5.78
C GLU A 344 -6.96 13.68 -7.07
N SER A 345 -8.28 13.50 -6.98
CA SER A 345 -9.16 13.46 -8.16
C SER A 345 -9.12 14.77 -8.96
N LEU A 346 -9.12 15.93 -8.29
CA LEU A 346 -9.00 17.22 -8.96
C LEU A 346 -7.58 17.48 -9.49
N CYS A 347 -6.54 16.99 -8.82
CA CYS A 347 -5.19 17.01 -9.40
C CYS A 347 -5.12 16.24 -10.72
N ILE A 348 -5.84 15.12 -10.86
CA ILE A 348 -5.95 14.40 -12.14
C ILE A 348 -6.60 15.28 -13.22
N ALA A 349 -7.58 16.12 -12.85
CA ALA A 349 -8.19 17.10 -13.74
C ALA A 349 -7.30 18.32 -14.08
N GLY A 350 -6.07 18.38 -13.57
CA GLY A 350 -5.08 19.41 -13.88
C GLY A 350 -5.02 20.58 -12.90
N PHE A 351 -5.75 20.53 -11.79
CA PHE A 351 -5.66 21.55 -10.74
C PHE A 351 -4.40 21.35 -9.89
N GLU A 352 -3.70 22.44 -9.58
CA GLU A 352 -2.53 22.41 -8.71
C GLU A 352 -2.89 22.16 -7.23
N ARG A 353 -2.05 21.39 -6.55
CA ARG A 353 -2.30 20.96 -5.17
C ARG A 353 -2.28 22.16 -4.21
N GLU A 354 -1.42 23.15 -4.45
CA GLU A 354 -1.32 24.39 -3.69
C GLU A 354 -2.65 25.15 -3.71
N PHE A 355 -3.27 25.26 -4.88
CA PHE A 355 -4.58 25.89 -5.02
C PHE A 355 -5.66 25.12 -4.23
N LEU A 356 -5.74 23.81 -4.42
CA LEU A 356 -6.73 22.96 -3.74
C LEU A 356 -6.56 23.01 -2.20
N HIS A 357 -5.34 23.12 -1.70
CA HIS A 357 -5.04 23.32 -0.28
C HIS A 357 -5.39 24.72 0.24
N SER A 358 -5.61 25.72 -0.61
CA SER A 358 -6.12 27.01 -0.15
C SER A 358 -7.65 27.03 0.00
N ILE A 359 -8.35 26.07 -0.62
CA ILE A 359 -9.82 26.03 -0.70
C ILE A 359 -10.47 24.79 -0.08
N TYR A 360 -9.70 23.88 0.53
CA TYR A 360 -10.18 22.56 0.99
C TYR A 360 -11.27 22.61 2.07
N SER A 361 -11.45 23.74 2.73
CA SER A 361 -12.52 23.94 3.71
C SER A 361 -13.89 24.22 3.07
N ASN A 362 -13.95 24.43 1.76
CA ASN A 362 -15.21 24.66 1.05
C ASN A 362 -15.92 23.33 0.72
N PRO A 363 -17.10 23.04 1.30
CA PRO A 363 -17.81 21.78 1.08
C PRO A 363 -18.29 21.60 -0.36
N ASP A 364 -18.53 22.68 -1.11
CA ASP A 364 -18.97 22.58 -2.50
C ASP A 364 -17.88 21.97 -3.39
N TYR A 365 -16.61 22.33 -3.17
CA TYR A 365 -15.50 21.78 -3.96
C TYR A 365 -15.22 20.31 -3.67
N ALA A 366 -15.48 19.83 -2.44
CA ALA A 366 -15.39 18.41 -2.11
C ALA A 366 -16.42 17.58 -2.93
N SER A 367 -17.62 18.13 -3.14
CA SER A 367 -18.63 17.49 -4.01
C SER A 367 -18.18 17.40 -5.48
N ILE A 368 -17.49 18.44 -5.97
CA ILE A 368 -16.93 18.45 -7.34
C ILE A 368 -15.85 17.38 -7.51
N GLY A 369 -14.93 17.24 -6.54
CA GLY A 369 -13.90 16.20 -6.64
C GLY A 369 -14.51 14.79 -6.67
N THR A 370 -15.58 14.57 -5.92
CA THR A 370 -16.34 13.31 -5.96
C THR A 370 -16.97 13.07 -7.34
N ASP A 371 -17.58 14.09 -7.95
CA ASP A 371 -18.17 13.99 -9.30
C ASP A 371 -17.09 13.82 -10.38
N CYS A 372 -15.96 14.52 -10.25
CA CYS A 372 -14.80 14.36 -11.12
C CYS A 372 -14.31 12.90 -11.10
N GLN A 373 -14.25 12.28 -9.93
CA GLN A 373 -13.87 10.88 -9.83
C GLN A 373 -14.86 9.94 -10.51
N LYS A 374 -16.17 10.23 -10.50
CA LYS A 374 -17.15 9.42 -11.25
C LYS A 374 -16.86 9.46 -12.75
N ILE A 375 -16.50 10.63 -13.27
CA ILE A 375 -16.09 10.81 -14.67
C ILE A 375 -14.80 10.03 -14.94
N ILE A 376 -13.80 10.16 -14.07
CA ILE A 376 -12.52 9.43 -14.18
C ILE A 376 -12.73 7.91 -14.06
N ASN A 377 -13.70 7.43 -13.31
CA ASN A 377 -13.97 5.99 -13.15
C ASN A 377 -14.68 5.36 -14.36
N MET A 378 -15.11 6.16 -15.34
CA MET A 378 -15.74 5.68 -16.56
C MET A 378 -14.76 4.81 -17.36
N SER A 379 -15.16 3.58 -17.68
CA SER A 379 -14.40 2.71 -18.58
C SER A 379 -14.77 2.99 -20.04
N PRO A 380 -13.80 3.02 -20.97
CA PRO A 380 -14.12 2.93 -22.39
C PRO A 380 -14.83 1.60 -22.65
N GLY A 381 -16.03 1.67 -23.20
CA GLY A 381 -16.85 0.51 -23.51
C GLY A 381 -17.77 0.77 -24.69
N ILE A 382 -18.54 -0.24 -25.08
CA ILE A 382 -19.48 -0.16 -26.22
C ILE A 382 -20.38 1.07 -26.10
N PHE A 383 -20.80 1.44 -24.88
CA PHE A 383 -21.67 2.60 -24.66
C PHE A 383 -20.95 3.94 -24.86
N SER A 384 -19.74 4.12 -24.32
CA SER A 384 -18.97 5.37 -24.49
C SER A 384 -18.53 5.56 -25.95
N LEU A 385 -18.19 4.46 -26.65
CA LEU A 385 -17.87 4.46 -28.07
C LEU A 385 -19.10 4.78 -28.93
N LYS A 386 -20.25 4.17 -28.64
CA LYS A 386 -21.52 4.43 -29.35
C LYS A 386 -22.04 5.85 -29.15
N LEU A 387 -21.78 6.45 -27.99
CA LEU A 387 -22.12 7.84 -27.71
C LEU A 387 -21.12 8.84 -28.31
N GLY A 388 -20.06 8.36 -29.00
CA GLY A 388 -19.02 9.23 -29.54
C GLY A 388 -18.22 9.97 -28.48
N ILE A 389 -18.24 9.51 -27.22
CA ILE A 389 -17.58 10.17 -26.10
C ILE A 389 -16.06 9.96 -26.17
N CYS A 390 -15.56 8.88 -26.79
CA CYS A 390 -14.12 8.64 -26.92
C CYS A 390 -13.77 7.83 -28.17
N GLN A 391 -12.52 7.92 -28.61
CA GLN A 391 -11.96 7.01 -29.63
C GLN A 391 -11.45 5.71 -28.99
N ALA A 392 -11.20 4.69 -29.82
CA ALA A 392 -10.64 3.42 -29.35
C ALA A 392 -9.24 3.65 -28.74
N GLY A 393 -9.07 3.30 -27.46
CA GLY A 393 -7.82 3.45 -26.73
C GLY A 393 -7.66 4.77 -25.95
N GLU A 394 -8.59 5.71 -26.09
CA GLU A 394 -8.62 6.94 -25.29
C GLU A 394 -9.54 6.81 -24.07
N HIS A 395 -9.16 7.41 -22.94
CA HIS A 395 -9.98 7.42 -21.74
C HIS A 395 -11.16 8.40 -21.90
N PRO A 396 -12.43 7.99 -21.66
CA PRO A 396 -13.62 8.82 -21.92
C PRO A 396 -13.68 10.12 -21.11
N ALA A 397 -13.05 10.15 -19.94
CA ALA A 397 -12.92 11.38 -19.15
C ALA A 397 -12.13 12.51 -19.85
N ILE A 398 -11.20 12.19 -20.76
CA ILE A 398 -10.33 13.20 -21.41
C ILE A 398 -11.18 14.22 -22.19
N PRO A 399 -11.95 13.83 -23.23
CA PRO A 399 -12.74 14.78 -24.00
C PRO A 399 -13.83 15.47 -23.16
N MET A 400 -14.43 14.78 -22.18
CA MET A 400 -15.44 15.38 -21.29
C MET A 400 -14.87 16.52 -20.46
N LEU A 401 -13.73 16.29 -19.79
CA LEU A 401 -13.10 17.31 -18.95
C LEU A 401 -12.43 18.39 -19.80
N TYR A 402 -11.90 18.07 -20.98
CA TYR A 402 -11.40 19.06 -21.93
C TYR A 402 -12.46 20.09 -22.29
N ASN A 403 -13.66 19.63 -22.66
CA ASN A 403 -14.77 20.51 -23.00
C ASN A 403 -15.16 21.40 -21.81
N LEU A 404 -15.24 20.83 -20.60
CA LEU A 404 -15.54 21.61 -19.39
C LEU A 404 -14.48 22.69 -19.10
N ILE A 405 -13.20 22.36 -19.26
CA ILE A 405 -12.08 23.31 -19.07
C ILE A 405 -12.12 24.43 -20.13
N GLU A 406 -12.36 24.11 -21.40
CA GLU A 406 -12.43 25.09 -22.50
C GLU A 406 -13.63 26.03 -22.38
N GLU A 407 -14.81 25.47 -22.08
CA GLU A 407 -16.02 26.26 -21.85
C GLU A 407 -15.81 27.25 -20.70
N SER A 408 -15.12 26.82 -19.63
CA SER A 408 -14.77 27.68 -18.49
C SER A 408 -13.87 28.85 -18.90
N GLY A 409 -12.86 28.60 -19.74
CA GLY A 409 -11.97 29.65 -20.24
C GLY A 409 -12.67 30.67 -21.14
N SER A 410 -13.61 30.21 -21.95
CA SER A 410 -14.39 31.05 -22.87
C SER A 410 -15.32 32.02 -22.13
N LEU A 411 -15.82 31.62 -20.95
CA LEU A 411 -16.67 32.45 -20.10
C LEU A 411 -15.92 33.65 -19.49
N ILE A 412 -14.64 33.50 -19.14
CA ILE A 412 -13.85 34.59 -18.54
C ILE A 412 -13.60 35.73 -19.54
N ASN A 413 -13.43 35.39 -20.82
CA ASN A 413 -13.20 36.38 -21.87
C ASN A 413 -14.46 37.21 -22.19
N ASN A 414 -15.66 36.75 -21.76
CA ASN A 414 -16.93 37.45 -21.95
C ASN A 414 -17.34 38.22 -20.68
N SER A 415 -16.89 39.47 -20.58
CA SER A 415 -17.08 40.38 -19.42
C SER A 415 -18.54 40.60 -18.97
N SER A 416 -19.53 40.34 -19.83
CA SER A 416 -20.96 40.51 -19.55
C SER A 416 -21.62 39.35 -18.80
N GLN A 417 -21.02 38.16 -18.74
CA GLN A 417 -21.53 37.01 -17.97
C GLN A 417 -20.93 36.89 -16.55
N ASN A 418 -19.78 37.52 -16.28
CA ASN A 418 -19.10 37.50 -14.98
C ASN A 418 -19.98 37.97 -13.80
N LYS A 419 -20.97 38.84 -14.03
CA LYS A 419 -21.87 39.34 -12.96
C LYS A 419 -23.09 38.45 -12.67
N LYS A 420 -23.44 37.49 -13.56
CA LYS A 420 -24.61 36.61 -13.37
C LYS A 420 -24.29 35.28 -12.67
N MET A 421 -23.04 34.81 -12.77
CA MET A 421 -22.59 33.55 -12.15
C MET A 421 -22.50 33.65 -10.61
N VAL A 422 -22.26 34.84 -10.05
CA VAL A 422 -22.13 35.05 -8.58
C VAL A 422 -23.45 34.76 -7.81
N LYS A 423 -24.58 34.51 -8.48
CA LYS A 423 -25.91 34.45 -7.83
C LYS A 423 -26.76 33.20 -8.08
N THR A 424 -26.27 32.16 -8.75
CA THR A 424 -27.08 30.94 -8.93
C THR A 424 -26.47 29.76 -8.17
N HIS A 425 -27.19 29.27 -7.15
CA HIS A 425 -27.06 27.91 -6.64
C HIS A 425 -27.47 26.94 -7.75
N SER A 426 -26.58 26.73 -8.70
CA SER A 426 -26.79 25.73 -9.73
C SER A 426 -26.60 24.33 -9.15
N ASN A 427 -27.55 23.45 -9.44
CA ASN A 427 -27.51 22.06 -8.99
C ASN A 427 -26.69 21.14 -9.91
N SER A 428 -26.21 21.60 -11.08
CA SER A 428 -25.52 20.73 -12.03
C SER A 428 -24.02 20.62 -11.74
N ALA A 429 -23.47 19.40 -11.78
CA ALA A 429 -22.05 19.15 -11.50
C ALA A 429 -21.11 19.87 -12.48
N SER A 430 -21.53 20.04 -13.74
CA SER A 430 -20.77 20.75 -14.76
C SER A 430 -20.65 22.24 -14.46
N GLU A 431 -21.70 22.89 -13.97
CA GLU A 431 -21.64 24.30 -13.58
C GLU A 431 -20.74 24.50 -12.36
N LYS A 432 -20.86 23.65 -11.34
CA LYS A 432 -19.94 23.66 -10.19
C LYS A 432 -18.48 23.53 -10.61
N PHE A 433 -18.17 22.61 -11.53
CA PHE A 433 -16.83 22.46 -12.08
C PHE A 433 -16.34 23.73 -12.79
N LYS A 434 -17.21 24.39 -13.57
CA LYS A 434 -16.88 25.67 -14.24
C LYS A 434 -16.56 26.78 -13.24
N TYR A 435 -17.29 26.85 -12.11
CA TYR A 435 -16.97 27.78 -11.02
C TYR A 435 -15.57 27.52 -10.44
N LEU A 436 -15.24 26.27 -10.17
CA LEU A 436 -13.91 25.90 -9.68
C LEU A 436 -12.81 26.27 -10.69
N CYS A 437 -13.02 26.03 -11.98
CA CYS A 437 -12.10 26.47 -13.04
C CYS A 437 -11.93 27.99 -13.03
N HIS A 438 -13.02 28.75 -12.89
CA HIS A 438 -12.97 30.20 -12.81
C HIS A 438 -12.10 30.69 -11.64
N ASP A 439 -12.31 30.13 -10.44
CA ASP A 439 -11.52 30.49 -9.25
C ASP A 439 -10.04 30.13 -9.44
N TYR A 440 -9.76 28.99 -10.07
CA TYR A 440 -8.40 28.58 -10.40
C TYR A 440 -7.73 29.50 -11.42
N PHE A 441 -8.45 29.91 -12.47
CA PHE A 441 -7.92 30.82 -13.48
C PHE A 441 -7.62 32.21 -12.91
N ASN A 442 -8.43 32.69 -11.96
CA ASN A 442 -8.15 33.93 -11.23
C ASN A 442 -6.91 33.80 -10.32
N TYR A 443 -6.79 32.66 -9.62
CA TYR A 443 -5.60 32.32 -8.84
C TYR A 443 -4.33 32.34 -9.70
N LYS A 444 -4.39 31.79 -10.92
CA LYS A 444 -3.26 31.75 -11.86
C LYS A 444 -2.96 33.08 -12.56
N SER A 445 -3.98 33.86 -12.87
CA SER A 445 -3.83 35.19 -13.46
C SER A 445 -3.11 36.14 -12.50
N SER A 446 -3.33 35.97 -11.20
CA SER A 446 -2.58 36.68 -10.14
C SER A 446 -1.08 36.33 -10.12
N SER A 447 -0.69 35.22 -10.75
CA SER A 447 0.69 34.75 -10.92
C SER A 447 1.24 35.03 -12.33
N SER A 448 0.61 35.91 -13.11
CA SER A 448 1.02 36.33 -14.47
C SER A 448 1.00 35.23 -15.55
N GLU A 449 0.27 34.13 -15.34
CA GLU A 449 0.08 33.10 -16.37
C GLU A 449 -1.12 33.43 -17.27
N SER A 450 -0.99 33.26 -18.59
CA SER A 450 -2.13 33.45 -19.49
C SER A 450 -3.13 32.29 -19.32
N ILE A 451 -4.43 32.59 -19.37
CA ILE A 451 -5.49 31.57 -19.23
C ILE A 451 -5.33 30.46 -20.28
N LYS A 452 -4.89 30.80 -21.49
CA LYS A 452 -4.62 29.84 -22.56
C LYS A 452 -3.53 28.84 -22.17
N ASP A 453 -2.45 29.32 -21.56
CA ASP A 453 -1.35 28.46 -21.11
C ASP A 453 -1.79 27.58 -19.93
N VAL A 454 -2.57 28.12 -18.99
CA VAL A 454 -3.13 27.36 -17.86
C VAL A 454 -4.02 26.22 -18.37
N ILE A 455 -4.94 26.51 -19.30
CA ILE A 455 -5.79 25.49 -19.94
C ILE A 455 -4.93 24.44 -20.64
N GLY A 456 -3.90 24.85 -21.38
CA GLY A 456 -2.96 23.94 -22.04
C GLY A 456 -2.28 22.99 -21.06
N LYS A 457 -1.80 23.51 -19.92
CA LYS A 457 -1.17 22.73 -18.84
C LYS A 457 -2.16 21.76 -18.19
N MET A 458 -3.37 22.21 -17.86
CA MET A 458 -4.41 21.34 -17.28
C MET A 458 -4.72 20.15 -18.18
N LYS A 459 -4.88 20.40 -19.48
CA LYS A 459 -5.15 19.35 -20.47
C LYS A 459 -4.00 18.37 -20.62
N LEU A 460 -2.76 18.89 -20.71
CA LEU A 460 -1.56 18.06 -20.78
C LEU A 460 -1.45 17.13 -19.57
N GLU A 461 -1.69 17.67 -18.38
CA GLU A 461 -1.68 16.91 -17.13
C GLU A 461 -2.77 15.83 -17.13
N LEU A 462 -4.01 16.19 -17.48
CA LEU A 462 -5.11 15.23 -17.57
C LEU A 462 -4.81 14.08 -18.55
N SER A 463 -4.33 14.41 -19.76
CA SER A 463 -3.91 13.40 -20.73
C SER A 463 -2.83 12.48 -20.16
N ARG A 464 -1.81 13.05 -19.51
CA ARG A 464 -0.70 12.30 -18.89
C ARG A 464 -1.19 11.33 -17.82
N ARG A 465 -2.09 11.77 -16.94
CA ARG A 465 -2.63 10.96 -15.82
C ARG A 465 -3.54 9.84 -16.28
N LEU A 466 -4.23 10.04 -17.41
CA LEU A 466 -5.19 9.10 -17.97
C LEU A 466 -4.63 8.25 -19.12
N GLN A 467 -3.31 8.27 -19.34
CA GLN A 467 -2.67 7.36 -20.29
C GLN A 467 -2.88 5.90 -19.91
N ALA A 468 -2.93 5.02 -20.91
CA ALA A 468 -3.03 3.59 -20.73
C ALA A 468 -1.85 3.03 -19.91
N ARG A 469 -2.13 2.07 -19.03
CA ARG A 469 -1.18 1.52 -18.06
C ARG A 469 -1.04 0.01 -18.20
N LYS A 470 -1.24 -0.51 -19.42
CA LYS A 470 -1.10 -1.94 -19.76
C LYS A 470 0.20 -2.57 -19.23
N PHE A 471 1.31 -1.83 -19.24
CA PHE A 471 2.60 -2.29 -18.71
C PHE A 471 2.61 -2.53 -17.19
N MET A 472 1.65 -1.98 -16.44
CA MET A 472 1.46 -2.21 -15.00
C MET A 472 0.63 -3.47 -14.71
N GLU A 473 0.03 -4.09 -15.74
CA GLU A 473 -0.75 -5.31 -15.57
C GLU A 473 0.14 -6.46 -15.11
N ARG A 474 -0.40 -7.31 -14.22
CA ARG A 474 0.31 -8.49 -13.72
C ARG A 474 0.81 -9.41 -14.85
N LYS A 475 0.05 -9.55 -15.94
CA LYS A 475 0.43 -10.38 -17.10
C LYS A 475 1.60 -9.76 -17.88
N SER A 476 1.59 -8.45 -18.09
CA SER A 476 2.68 -7.73 -18.77
C SER A 476 3.97 -7.81 -17.96
N ILE A 477 3.90 -7.51 -16.65
CA ILE A 477 5.07 -7.62 -15.76
C ILE A 477 5.59 -9.06 -15.73
N GLN A 478 4.70 -10.05 -15.65
CA GLN A 478 5.10 -11.46 -15.68
C GLN A 478 5.82 -11.81 -16.99
N HIS A 479 5.30 -11.37 -18.14
CA HIS A 479 5.93 -11.62 -19.44
C HIS A 479 7.33 -11.00 -19.52
N GLU A 480 7.47 -9.73 -19.12
CA GLU A 480 8.77 -9.03 -19.12
C GLU A 480 9.78 -9.70 -18.16
N ILE A 481 9.32 -10.23 -17.02
CA ILE A 481 10.18 -11.01 -16.10
C ILE A 481 10.72 -12.28 -16.75
N LEU A 482 9.90 -12.97 -17.55
CA LEU A 482 10.33 -14.19 -18.26
C LEU A 482 11.42 -13.91 -19.30
N GLU A 483 11.52 -12.67 -19.77
CA GLU A 483 12.49 -12.24 -20.78
C GLU A 483 13.81 -11.71 -20.18
N LEU A 484 13.92 -11.61 -18.84
CA LEU A 484 15.12 -11.09 -18.16
C LEU A 484 16.37 -11.95 -18.35
N GLY A 485 16.25 -13.17 -18.86
CA GLY A 485 17.39 -14.03 -19.18
C GLY A 485 17.28 -15.42 -18.59
N LYS A 486 18.24 -16.28 -18.95
CA LYS A 486 18.26 -17.69 -18.55
C LYS A 486 19.27 -18.00 -17.46
N ASN A 487 20.25 -17.13 -17.23
CA ASN A 487 21.25 -17.27 -16.18
C ASN A 487 21.22 -16.09 -15.18
N ILE A 488 21.82 -16.31 -14.01
CA ILE A 488 21.77 -15.38 -12.88
C ILE A 488 22.40 -14.01 -13.21
N ASN A 489 23.49 -13.98 -13.99
CA ASN A 489 24.17 -12.74 -14.34
C ASN A 489 23.33 -11.86 -15.28
N GLU A 490 22.68 -12.49 -16.26
CA GLU A 490 21.71 -11.80 -17.14
C GLU A 490 20.54 -11.26 -16.33
N ILE A 491 19.92 -12.10 -15.48
CA ILE A 491 18.79 -11.70 -14.64
C ILE A 491 19.17 -10.52 -13.74
N SER A 492 20.34 -10.56 -13.10
CA SER A 492 20.81 -9.51 -12.20
C SER A 492 21.08 -8.18 -12.91
N LYS A 493 21.62 -8.21 -14.14
CA LYS A 493 21.79 -6.99 -14.93
C LYS A 493 20.44 -6.44 -15.41
N ASN A 494 19.59 -7.31 -15.95
CA ASN A 494 18.37 -6.91 -16.61
C ASN A 494 17.28 -6.47 -15.63
N ILE A 495 17.25 -7.02 -14.40
CA ILE A 495 16.30 -6.58 -13.36
C ILE A 495 16.53 -5.12 -12.95
N GLU A 496 17.77 -4.65 -12.87
CA GLU A 496 18.07 -3.25 -12.51
C GLU A 496 17.61 -2.28 -13.60
N GLU A 497 17.88 -2.62 -14.86
CA GLU A 497 17.42 -1.83 -16.00
C GLU A 497 15.89 -1.82 -16.06
N TYR A 498 15.28 -2.99 -15.87
CA TYR A 498 13.83 -3.13 -15.88
C TYR A 498 13.17 -2.31 -14.77
N GLU A 499 13.66 -2.42 -13.52
CA GLU A 499 13.18 -1.63 -12.39
C GLU A 499 13.27 -0.12 -12.68
N SER A 500 14.40 0.35 -13.18
CA SER A 500 14.61 1.76 -13.51
C SER A 500 13.59 2.26 -14.54
N GLN A 501 13.39 1.50 -15.62
CA GLN A 501 12.42 1.82 -16.67
C GLN A 501 10.99 1.79 -16.15
N PHE A 502 10.62 0.74 -15.41
CA PHE A 502 9.30 0.58 -14.81
C PHE A 502 8.97 1.72 -13.84
N VAL A 503 9.89 2.05 -12.93
CA VAL A 503 9.71 3.12 -11.95
C VAL A 503 9.58 4.47 -12.65
N LYS A 504 10.44 4.78 -13.61
CA LYS A 504 10.39 6.04 -14.37
C LYS A 504 9.06 6.19 -15.11
N LYS A 505 8.64 5.16 -15.84
CA LYS A 505 7.40 5.16 -16.62
C LYS A 505 6.17 5.27 -15.71
N THR A 506 6.18 4.56 -14.58
CA THR A 506 5.09 4.58 -13.59
C THR A 506 4.97 5.95 -12.92
N LEU A 507 6.08 6.53 -12.44
CA LEU A 507 6.06 7.85 -11.83
C LEU A 507 5.67 8.95 -12.83
N ASN A 508 6.05 8.82 -14.11
CA ASN A 508 5.60 9.75 -15.15
C ASN A 508 4.08 9.77 -15.37
N ILE A 509 3.33 8.77 -14.88
CA ILE A 509 1.86 8.73 -14.97
C ILE A 509 1.24 9.03 -13.60
N LEU A 510 1.82 8.50 -12.52
CA LEU A 510 1.21 8.50 -11.20
C LEU A 510 1.69 9.62 -10.27
N LYS A 511 2.86 10.24 -10.52
CA LYS A 511 3.35 11.38 -9.73
C LYS A 511 2.88 12.69 -10.32
#